data_AF-A0A7T1HZL1-F1
#
_entry.id   AF-A0A7T1HZL1-F1
#
_cell.length_a   1.000
_cell.length_b   1.000
_cell.length_c   1.000
_cell.angle_alpha   90.00
_cell.angle_beta   90.00
_cell.angle_gamma   90.00
#
_symmetry.space_group_name_H-M   'P 1'
#
loop_
_entity.id
_entity.type
_entity.pdbx_description
1 polymer ?
#
loop_
_entity_poly.entity_id
_entity_poly.type
_entity_poly.pdbx_seq_one_letter_code
_entity_poly.pdbx_strand_id
1 'polypeptide(L)'
;MTPDPLTIAAAEQARTVVLQMMAERGRGVVLVGAARLDLAVEHLLKAVMAPSQDTDDRLFTPERSLGSFAAKITLAARLGLIDSSIEASLHAVRSVRNDFAHSAGEPSLADARHQKRLRRVYPEAEASPLWLALAPLLAQQSGLSSHEQAFILLVTILVASIEACVLLQVPFTPRATVRFRTS
;
A
#
# COMPACT_ATOMS: atom_id res chain seq x y z
N MET A 1 22.43 -9.87 18.56
CA MET A 1 21.55 -8.69 18.50
C MET A 1 20.22 -9.18 17.96
N THR A 2 19.19 -9.24 18.79
CA THR A 2 17.84 -9.60 18.34
C THR A 2 17.32 -8.48 17.43
N PRO A 3 16.72 -8.79 16.26
CA PRO A 3 16.15 -7.77 15.41
C PRO A 3 15.05 -7.00 16.15
N ASP A 4 14.98 -5.70 15.90
CA ASP A 4 13.96 -4.82 16.47
C ASP A 4 12.54 -5.26 16.04
N PRO A 5 11.51 -5.18 16.91
CA PRO A 5 10.16 -5.64 16.59
C PRO A 5 9.55 -5.02 15.33
N LEU A 6 9.85 -3.75 15.00
CA LEU A 6 9.36 -3.11 13.79
C LEU A 6 9.98 -3.75 12.54
N THR A 7 11.26 -4.11 12.63
CA THR A 7 11.98 -4.79 11.55
C THR A 7 11.39 -6.17 11.29
N ILE A 8 11.05 -6.91 12.36
CA ILE A 8 10.41 -8.23 12.24
C ILE A 8 9.04 -8.10 11.56
N ALA A 9 8.20 -7.20 12.04
CA ALA A 9 6.86 -7.01 11.48
C ALA A 9 6.90 -6.55 10.01
N ALA A 10 7.79 -5.62 9.67
CA ALA A 10 8.00 -5.19 8.28
C ALA A 10 8.41 -6.37 7.37
N ALA A 11 9.30 -7.23 7.86
CA ALA A 11 9.73 -8.43 7.13
C ALA A 11 8.60 -9.46 6.97
N GLU A 12 7.77 -9.65 7.98
CA GLU A 12 6.59 -10.53 7.92
C GLU A 12 5.55 -10.03 6.92
N GLN A 13 5.28 -8.72 6.91
CA GLN A 13 4.38 -8.10 5.94
C GLN A 13 4.95 -8.20 4.52
N ALA A 14 6.24 -7.91 4.35
CA ALA A 14 6.90 -8.06 3.06
C ALA A 14 6.80 -9.49 2.53
N ARG A 15 7.10 -10.49 3.37
CA ARG A 15 6.98 -11.91 3.03
C ARG A 15 5.57 -12.27 2.61
N THR A 16 4.57 -11.83 3.37
CA THR A 16 3.16 -12.15 3.12
C THR A 16 2.71 -11.60 1.76
N VAL A 17 3.03 -10.32 1.49
CA VAL A 17 2.64 -9.64 0.24
C VAL A 17 3.33 -10.27 -0.97
N VAL A 18 4.64 -10.50 -0.90
CA VAL A 18 5.40 -11.13 -1.99
C VAL A 18 4.81 -12.48 -2.36
N LEU A 19 4.58 -13.35 -1.36
CA LEU A 19 4.06 -14.69 -1.61
C LEU A 19 2.66 -14.67 -2.23
N GLN A 20 1.78 -13.78 -1.76
CA GLN A 20 0.45 -13.62 -2.34
C GLN A 20 0.50 -13.15 -3.78
N MET A 21 1.32 -12.13 -4.08
CA MET A 21 1.40 -11.60 -5.45
C MET A 21 2.12 -12.55 -6.41
N MET A 22 3.10 -13.34 -5.94
CA MET A 22 3.79 -14.33 -6.76
C MET A 22 2.90 -15.52 -7.16
N ALA A 23 1.85 -15.78 -6.39
CA ALA A 23 0.84 -16.79 -6.75
C ALA A 23 -0.05 -16.35 -7.92
N GLU A 24 -0.06 -15.05 -8.23
CA GLU A 24 -0.86 -14.46 -9.30
C GLU A 24 -0.08 -14.35 -10.62
N ARG A 25 -0.82 -14.12 -11.72
CA ARG A 25 -0.25 -13.87 -13.06
C ARG A 25 -0.97 -12.72 -13.75
N GLY A 26 -0.26 -11.96 -14.58
CA GLY A 26 -0.85 -10.93 -15.44
C GLY A 26 -1.68 -9.92 -14.65
N ARG A 27 -2.99 -9.88 -14.90
CA ARG A 27 -3.90 -8.95 -14.21
C ARG A 27 -3.97 -9.18 -12.69
N GLY A 28 -3.88 -10.43 -12.24
CA GLY A 28 -3.99 -10.78 -10.82
C GLY A 28 -2.95 -10.09 -9.96
N VAL A 29 -1.71 -10.02 -10.43
CA VAL A 29 -0.57 -9.36 -9.73
C VAL A 29 -0.92 -7.90 -9.41
N VAL A 30 -1.48 -7.18 -10.38
CA VAL A 30 -1.82 -5.75 -10.22
C VAL A 30 -3.03 -5.56 -9.29
N LEU A 31 -4.08 -6.37 -9.47
CA LEU A 31 -5.30 -6.23 -8.68
C LEU A 31 -5.07 -6.60 -7.21
N VAL A 32 -4.38 -7.72 -6.96
CA VAL A 32 -4.02 -8.15 -5.61
C VAL A 32 -3.09 -7.15 -4.96
N GLY A 33 -2.03 -6.71 -5.65
CA GLY A 33 -1.09 -5.73 -5.10
C GLY A 33 -1.75 -4.40 -4.71
N ALA A 34 -2.64 -3.88 -5.56
CA ALA A 34 -3.38 -2.67 -5.25
C ALA A 34 -4.38 -2.85 -4.08
N ALA A 35 -5.04 -4.01 -3.99
CA ALA A 35 -5.91 -4.31 -2.86
C ALA A 35 -5.14 -4.38 -1.52
N ARG A 36 -3.91 -4.93 -1.54
CA ARG A 36 -3.03 -4.93 -0.36
C ARG A 36 -2.64 -3.53 0.09
N LEU A 37 -2.33 -2.63 -0.85
CA LEU A 37 -2.03 -1.23 -0.52
C LEU A 37 -3.26 -0.49 0.00
N ASP A 38 -4.43 -0.71 -0.59
CA ASP A 38 -5.67 -0.11 -0.12
C ASP A 38 -5.98 -0.51 1.34
N LEU A 39 -5.78 -1.79 1.66
CA LEU A 39 -5.91 -2.29 3.03
C LEU A 39 -4.85 -1.72 3.98
N ALA A 40 -3.58 -1.63 3.55
CA ALA A 40 -2.52 -1.08 4.39
C ALA A 40 -2.77 0.40 4.73
N VAL A 41 -3.23 1.21 3.77
CA VAL A 41 -3.59 2.62 4.03
C VAL A 41 -4.80 2.71 4.96
N GLU A 42 -5.77 1.80 4.83
CA GLU A 42 -6.88 1.69 5.77
C GLU A 42 -6.42 1.38 7.20
N HIS A 43 -5.51 0.42 7.38
CA HIS A 43 -4.90 0.14 8.68
C HIS A 43 -4.21 1.37 9.26
N LEU A 44 -3.45 2.11 8.45
CA LEU A 44 -2.77 3.34 8.86
C LEU A 44 -3.75 4.41 9.35
N LEU A 45 -4.86 4.59 8.65
CA LEU A 45 -5.92 5.51 9.06
C LEU A 45 -6.60 5.05 10.35
N LYS A 46 -6.95 3.76 10.46
CA LYS A 46 -7.57 3.19 11.67
C LYS A 46 -6.67 3.33 12.89
N ALA A 47 -5.35 3.20 12.73
CA ALA A 47 -4.39 3.30 13.84
C ALA A 47 -4.33 4.69 14.49
N VAL A 48 -4.70 5.75 13.75
CA VAL A 48 -4.78 7.12 14.29
C VAL A 48 -6.21 7.56 14.63
N MET A 49 -7.22 6.76 14.27
CA MET A 49 -8.62 7.06 14.58
C MET A 49 -8.98 6.54 15.98
N ALA A 50 -9.97 7.16 16.60
CA ALA A 50 -10.60 6.58 17.78
C ALA A 50 -11.22 5.22 17.40
N PRO A 51 -11.23 4.22 18.31
CA PRO A 51 -11.83 2.92 18.03
C PRO A 51 -13.26 3.07 17.53
N SER A 52 -13.58 2.36 16.44
CA SER A 52 -14.95 2.29 15.94
C SER A 52 -15.87 1.69 17.00
N GLN A 53 -17.05 2.30 17.17
CA GLN A 53 -18.15 1.73 17.96
C GLN A 53 -18.98 0.72 17.14
N ASP A 54 -18.73 0.67 15.83
CA ASP A 54 -19.36 -0.25 14.89
C ASP A 54 -18.40 -1.42 14.63
N THR A 55 -18.89 -2.65 14.80
CA THR A 55 -18.14 -3.90 14.60
C THR A 55 -17.54 -3.97 13.19
N ASP A 56 -18.23 -3.42 12.19
CA ASP A 56 -17.81 -3.53 10.78
C ASP A 56 -17.03 -2.30 10.29
N ASP A 57 -16.80 -1.30 11.16
CA ASP A 57 -16.20 0.00 10.83
C ASP A 57 -16.67 0.53 9.46
N ARG A 58 -17.98 0.81 9.38
CA ARG A 58 -18.66 1.17 8.13
C ARG A 58 -18.02 2.32 7.38
N LEU A 59 -17.20 3.16 8.02
CA LEU A 59 -16.52 4.27 7.35
C LEU A 59 -15.72 3.84 6.10
N PHE A 60 -15.19 2.62 6.12
CA PHE A 60 -14.34 2.07 5.06
C PHE A 60 -15.06 1.14 4.09
N THR A 61 -16.38 0.93 4.22
CA THR A 61 -17.12 0.11 3.24
C THR A 61 -17.23 0.85 1.90
N PRO A 62 -17.29 0.15 0.75
CA PRO A 62 -17.15 0.77 -0.58
C PRO A 62 -18.08 1.96 -0.86
N GLU A 63 -19.30 1.96 -0.31
CA GLU A 63 -20.33 2.99 -0.50
C GLU A 63 -20.18 4.20 0.43
N ARG A 64 -19.13 4.24 1.25
CA ARG A 64 -18.94 5.23 2.32
C ARG A 64 -17.76 6.15 2.03
N SER A 65 -17.59 7.16 2.89
CA SER A 65 -16.68 8.29 2.67
C SER A 65 -15.24 7.86 2.43
N LEU A 66 -14.78 6.81 3.12
CA LEU A 66 -13.44 6.24 2.95
C LEU A 66 -13.48 4.86 2.28
N GLY A 67 -14.56 4.54 1.56
CA GLY A 67 -14.70 3.29 0.83
C GLY A 67 -13.81 3.17 -0.41
N SER A 68 -13.30 4.29 -0.93
CA SER A 68 -12.43 4.29 -2.10
C SER A 68 -10.96 4.45 -1.72
N PHE A 69 -10.09 3.69 -2.39
CA PHE A 69 -8.64 3.80 -2.24
C PHE A 69 -8.13 5.25 -2.41
N ALA A 70 -8.73 6.00 -3.34
CA ALA A 70 -8.40 7.40 -3.57
C ALA A 70 -8.65 8.28 -2.34
N ALA A 71 -9.83 8.14 -1.72
CA ALA A 71 -10.20 8.92 -0.55
C ALA A 71 -9.28 8.62 0.64
N LYS A 72 -8.90 7.34 0.81
CA LYS A 72 -7.95 6.92 1.85
C LYS A 72 -6.57 7.54 1.66
N ILE A 73 -6.01 7.49 0.43
CA ILE A 73 -4.72 8.12 0.10
C ILE A 73 -4.77 9.62 0.43
N THR A 74 -5.79 10.33 -0.07
CA THR A 74 -5.94 11.77 0.16
C THR A 74 -6.01 12.10 1.64
N LEU A 75 -6.80 11.35 2.43
CA LEU A 75 -6.90 11.60 3.86
C LEU A 75 -5.57 11.34 4.59
N ALA A 76 -4.90 10.23 4.29
CA ALA A 76 -3.61 9.90 4.89
C ALA A 76 -2.56 10.99 4.62
N ALA A 77 -2.49 11.50 3.39
CA ALA A 77 -1.60 12.61 3.02
C ALA A 77 -1.98 13.91 3.75
N ARG A 78 -3.27 14.24 3.84
CA ARG A 78 -3.76 15.44 4.54
C ARG A 78 -3.50 15.42 6.04
N LEU A 79 -3.45 14.22 6.64
CA LEU A 79 -3.08 14.01 8.04
C LEU A 79 -1.56 13.96 8.26
N GLY A 80 -0.75 13.99 7.19
CA GLY A 80 0.71 13.89 7.28
C GLY A 80 1.23 12.50 7.65
N LEU A 81 0.41 11.45 7.46
CA LEU A 81 0.80 10.06 7.76
C LEU A 81 1.66 9.45 6.65
N ILE A 82 1.59 10.02 5.46
CA ILE A 82 2.42 9.68 4.31
C ILE A 82 2.98 10.96 3.72
N ASP A 83 4.19 10.89 3.19
CA ASP A 83 4.79 12.01 2.46
C ASP A 83 4.35 12.03 0.98
N SER A 84 4.81 13.06 0.26
CA SER A 84 4.47 13.25 -1.16
C SER A 84 4.98 12.14 -2.07
N SER A 85 6.06 11.45 -1.69
CA SER A 85 6.59 10.34 -2.50
C SER A 85 5.71 9.10 -2.37
N ILE A 86 5.36 8.73 -1.13
CA ILE A 86 4.46 7.62 -0.86
C ILE A 86 3.08 7.90 -1.47
N GLU A 87 2.56 9.12 -1.35
CA GLU A 87 1.31 9.54 -2.00
C GLU A 87 1.37 9.37 -3.53
N ALA A 88 2.44 9.86 -4.18
CA ALA A 88 2.64 9.72 -5.62
C ALA A 88 2.73 8.25 -6.06
N SER A 89 3.41 7.42 -5.27
CA SER A 89 3.54 5.97 -5.49
C SER A 89 2.20 5.24 -5.41
N LEU A 90 1.40 5.53 -4.37
CA LEU A 90 0.06 4.95 -4.21
C LEU A 90 -0.87 5.37 -5.36
N HIS A 91 -0.82 6.64 -5.79
CA HIS A 91 -1.59 7.09 -6.95
C HIS A 91 -1.12 6.48 -8.27
N ALA A 92 0.18 6.25 -8.47
CA ALA A 92 0.69 5.55 -9.64
C ALA A 92 0.13 4.12 -9.71
N VAL A 93 0.20 3.37 -8.60
CA VAL A 93 -0.35 2.01 -8.51
C VAL A 93 -1.87 2.00 -8.71
N ARG A 94 -2.60 2.90 -8.04
CA ARG A 94 -4.07 3.06 -8.23
C ARG A 94 -4.42 3.28 -9.69
N SER A 95 -3.69 4.16 -10.38
CA SER A 95 -3.97 4.49 -11.78
C SER A 95 -3.68 3.31 -12.71
N VAL A 96 -2.61 2.54 -12.47
CA VAL A 96 -2.33 1.31 -13.21
C VAL A 96 -3.43 0.27 -12.96
N ARG A 97 -3.82 0.06 -11.70
CA ARG A 97 -4.93 -0.85 -11.33
C ARG A 97 -6.22 -0.49 -12.04
N ASN A 98 -6.57 0.79 -12.12
CA ASN A 98 -7.80 1.22 -12.80
C ASN A 98 -7.76 0.88 -14.29
N ASP A 99 -6.63 1.08 -14.97
CA ASP A 99 -6.48 0.67 -16.37
C ASP A 99 -6.61 -0.86 -16.50
N PHE A 100 -6.06 -1.62 -15.56
CA PHE A 100 -6.16 -3.08 -15.54
C PHE A 100 -7.59 -3.60 -15.31
N ALA A 101 -8.34 -2.95 -14.42
CA ALA A 101 -9.71 -3.33 -14.08
C ALA A 101 -10.73 -2.96 -15.16
N HIS A 102 -10.49 -1.89 -15.92
CA HIS A 102 -11.43 -1.37 -16.92
C HIS A 102 -11.02 -1.66 -18.37
N SER A 103 -9.90 -2.36 -18.60
CA SER A 103 -9.46 -2.72 -19.96
C SER A 103 -10.26 -3.90 -20.53
N ALA A 104 -10.84 -3.69 -21.71
CA ALA A 104 -11.51 -4.74 -22.49
C ALA A 104 -10.52 -5.77 -23.07
N GLY A 105 -9.28 -5.37 -23.40
CA GLY A 105 -8.20 -6.26 -23.87
C GLY A 105 -7.22 -6.60 -22.74
N GLU A 106 -6.24 -7.48 -22.96
CA GLU A 106 -5.23 -7.86 -21.97
C GLU A 106 -4.21 -6.72 -21.72
N PRO A 107 -4.31 -5.97 -20.61
CA PRO A 107 -3.37 -4.91 -20.30
C PRO A 107 -2.06 -5.52 -19.81
N SER A 108 -0.93 -4.89 -20.14
CA SER A 108 0.38 -5.37 -19.74
C SER A 108 1.14 -4.33 -18.95
N LEU A 109 1.85 -4.73 -17.89
CA LEU A 109 2.73 -3.80 -17.18
C LEU A 109 3.81 -3.23 -18.10
N ALA A 110 4.16 -3.91 -19.20
CA ALA A 110 5.10 -3.41 -20.21
C ALA A 110 4.55 -2.23 -21.03
N ASP A 111 3.23 -1.97 -21.00
CA ASP A 111 2.64 -0.89 -21.80
C ASP A 111 3.25 0.47 -21.43
N ALA A 112 3.57 1.27 -22.45
CA ALA A 112 4.24 2.57 -22.27
C ALA A 112 3.49 3.51 -21.30
N ARG A 113 2.15 3.44 -21.27
CA ARG A 113 1.32 4.23 -20.34
C ARG A 113 1.54 3.86 -18.87
N HIS A 114 1.70 2.57 -18.57
CA HIS A 114 1.95 2.09 -17.21
C HIS A 114 3.39 2.39 -16.81
N GLN A 115 4.35 2.12 -17.70
CA GLN A 115 5.76 2.43 -17.47
C GLN A 115 6.02 3.92 -17.26
N LYS A 116 5.33 4.81 -18.00
CA LYS A 116 5.42 6.26 -17.80
C LYS A 116 5.06 6.70 -16.37
N ARG A 117 4.11 6.01 -15.73
CA ARG A 117 3.68 6.27 -14.35
C ARG A 117 4.64 5.63 -13.35
N LEU A 118 4.96 4.35 -13.53
CA LEU A 118 5.75 3.56 -12.58
C LEU A 118 7.23 3.98 -12.53
N ARG A 119 7.84 4.35 -13.66
CA ARG A 119 9.24 4.81 -13.71
C ARG A 119 9.55 6.03 -12.84
N ARG A 120 8.51 6.80 -12.46
CA ARG A 120 8.66 7.99 -11.61
C ARG A 120 8.82 7.62 -10.14
N VAL A 121 8.38 6.43 -9.75
CA VAL A 121 8.28 6.00 -8.35
C VAL A 121 9.18 4.80 -8.04
N TYR A 122 9.64 4.07 -9.06
CA TYR A 122 10.62 3.00 -8.87
C TYR A 122 11.95 3.43 -8.24
N PRO A 123 12.58 4.59 -8.58
CA PRO A 123 13.91 4.91 -8.06
C PRO A 123 13.99 4.95 -6.53
N GLU A 124 12.93 5.42 -5.86
CA GLU A 124 12.89 5.46 -4.40
C GLU A 124 12.70 4.06 -3.79
N ALA A 125 11.89 3.21 -4.41
CA ALA A 125 11.76 1.82 -4.00
C ALA A 125 13.06 1.03 -4.23
N GLU A 126 13.75 1.25 -5.35
CA GLU A 126 15.03 0.62 -5.71
C GLU A 126 16.14 0.91 -4.70
N ALA A 127 16.11 2.11 -4.07
CA ALA A 127 17.05 2.48 -3.04
C ALA A 127 16.79 1.79 -1.68
N SER A 128 15.65 1.10 -1.51
CA SER A 128 15.29 0.44 -0.26
C SER A 128 16.14 -0.81 0.01
N PRO A 129 16.56 -1.06 1.27
CA PRO A 129 17.21 -2.31 1.65
C PRO A 129 16.37 -3.55 1.32
N LEU A 130 15.04 -3.43 1.38
CA LEU A 130 14.12 -4.52 1.01
C LEU A 130 14.20 -4.84 -0.48
N TRP A 131 14.40 -3.85 -1.35
CA TRP A 131 14.61 -4.08 -2.78
C TRP A 131 15.88 -4.89 -3.01
N LEU A 132 16.99 -4.46 -2.42
CA LEU A 132 18.28 -5.14 -2.54
C LEU A 132 18.22 -6.59 -2.07
N ALA A 133 17.47 -6.86 -0.99
CA ALA A 133 17.30 -8.20 -0.44
C ALA A 133 16.40 -9.10 -1.29
N LEU A 134 15.29 -8.56 -1.82
CA LEU A 134 14.24 -9.37 -2.46
C LEU A 134 14.39 -9.47 -3.99
N ALA A 135 15.01 -8.49 -4.65
CA ALA A 135 15.14 -8.48 -6.11
C ALA A 135 15.87 -9.72 -6.65
N PRO A 136 17.01 -10.18 -6.08
CA PRO A 136 17.67 -11.38 -6.56
C PRO A 136 16.82 -12.65 -6.40
N LEU A 137 16.00 -12.72 -5.33
CA LEU A 137 15.13 -13.85 -5.06
C LEU A 137 13.97 -13.93 -6.05
N LEU A 138 13.37 -12.79 -6.39
CA LEU A 138 12.32 -12.69 -7.40
C LEU A 138 12.86 -12.95 -8.81
N ALA A 139 14.10 -12.55 -9.11
CA ALA A 139 14.72 -12.80 -10.40
C ALA A 139 14.95 -14.30 -10.69
N GLN A 140 15.06 -15.13 -9.65
CA GLN A 140 15.17 -16.59 -9.79
C GLN A 140 13.83 -17.29 -10.08
N GLN A 141 12.71 -16.57 -9.97
CA GLN A 141 11.38 -17.14 -10.14
C GLN A 141 11.00 -17.22 -11.61
N SER A 142 10.78 -18.43 -12.10
CA SER A 142 10.33 -18.65 -13.48
C SER A 142 8.88 -18.19 -13.68
N GLY A 143 8.62 -17.46 -14.76
CA GLY A 143 7.26 -17.13 -15.21
C GLY A 143 6.71 -15.78 -14.74
N LEU A 144 7.52 -14.97 -14.06
CA LEU A 144 7.27 -13.54 -13.87
C LEU A 144 8.16 -12.73 -14.81
N SER A 145 7.56 -11.79 -15.53
CA SER A 145 8.30 -10.79 -16.30
C SER A 145 9.07 -9.83 -15.40
N SER A 146 10.10 -9.15 -15.93
CA SER A 146 10.85 -8.12 -15.19
C SER A 146 9.94 -7.00 -14.67
N HIS A 147 8.91 -6.62 -15.43
CA HIS A 147 7.95 -5.61 -15.02
C HIS A 147 7.03 -6.08 -13.89
N GLU A 148 6.61 -7.35 -13.88
CA GLU A 148 5.87 -7.93 -12.76
C GLU A 148 6.74 -8.00 -11.51
N GLN A 149 8.00 -8.43 -11.62
CA GLN A 149 8.94 -8.47 -10.50
C GLN A 149 9.14 -7.09 -9.88
N ALA A 150 9.42 -6.07 -10.71
CA ALA A 150 9.58 -4.69 -10.24
C ALA A 150 8.31 -4.14 -9.58
N PHE A 151 7.13 -4.45 -10.14
CA PHE A 151 5.86 -4.05 -9.56
C PHE A 151 5.59 -4.76 -8.21
N ILE A 152 5.87 -6.06 -8.09
CA ILE A 152 5.77 -6.82 -6.83
C ILE A 152 6.68 -6.19 -5.77
N LEU A 153 7.93 -5.88 -6.12
CA LEU A 153 8.86 -5.23 -5.19
C LEU A 153 8.36 -3.87 -4.71
N LEU A 154 7.91 -3.02 -5.64
CA LEU A 154 7.33 -1.71 -5.31
C LEU A 154 6.18 -1.85 -4.31
N VAL A 155 5.20 -2.70 -4.61
CA VAL A 155 4.04 -2.92 -3.73
C VAL A 155 4.47 -3.47 -2.38
N THR A 156 5.39 -4.43 -2.36
CA THR A 156 5.91 -5.04 -1.14
C THR A 156 6.54 -4.01 -0.23
N ILE A 157 7.41 -3.15 -0.78
CA ILE A 157 8.12 -2.12 -0.02
C ILE A 157 7.15 -1.09 0.52
N LEU A 158 6.18 -0.66 -0.29
CA LEU A 158 5.14 0.28 0.14
C LEU A 158 4.30 -0.31 1.29
N VAL A 159 3.81 -1.54 1.16
CA VAL A 159 3.03 -2.19 2.23
C VAL A 159 3.86 -2.36 3.49
N ALA A 160 5.09 -2.87 3.38
CA ALA A 160 5.96 -3.07 4.53
C ALA A 160 6.26 -1.74 5.25
N SER A 161 6.47 -0.66 4.50
CA SER A 161 6.72 0.67 5.06
C SER A 161 5.49 1.24 5.76
N ILE A 162 4.31 1.09 5.15
CA ILE A 162 3.03 1.55 5.72
C ILE A 162 2.70 0.77 7.00
N GLU A 163 2.81 -0.56 6.98
CA GLU A 163 2.51 -1.41 8.14
C GLU A 163 3.53 -1.23 9.27
N ALA A 164 4.80 -0.98 8.96
CA ALA A 164 5.77 -0.58 9.98
C ALA A 164 5.38 0.76 10.62
N CYS A 165 4.86 1.70 9.82
CA CYS A 165 4.36 2.99 10.32
C CYS A 165 3.11 2.82 11.21
N VAL A 166 2.21 1.88 10.89
CA VAL A 166 1.01 1.54 11.69
C VAL A 166 1.41 1.22 13.13
N LEU A 167 2.48 0.44 13.35
CA LEU A 167 2.95 0.04 14.68
C LEU A 167 3.46 1.21 15.53
N LEU A 168 3.76 2.33 14.89
CA LEU A 168 4.23 3.56 15.55
C LEU A 168 3.09 4.54 15.84
N GLN A 169 1.92 4.32 15.25
CA GLN A 169 0.79 5.22 15.41
C GLN A 169 0.08 5.00 16.75
N VAL A 170 -0.49 6.08 17.24
CA VAL A 170 -1.44 6.09 18.36
C VAL A 170 -2.68 6.88 17.96
N PRO A 171 -3.87 6.57 18.49
CA PRO A 171 -5.07 7.33 18.22
C PRO A 171 -4.89 8.82 18.51
N PHE A 172 -5.37 9.66 17.59
CA PHE A 172 -5.33 11.10 17.72
C PHE A 172 -6.08 11.55 18.98
N THR A 173 -5.39 12.33 19.82
CA THR A 173 -5.98 12.91 21.03
C THR A 173 -6.18 14.41 20.82
N PRO A 174 -7.44 14.88 20.62
CA PRO A 174 -7.70 16.30 20.39
C PRO A 174 -7.45 17.12 21.66
N ARG A 175 -7.03 18.38 21.50
CA ARG A 175 -6.84 19.33 22.62
C ARG A 175 -8.12 19.57 23.42
N ALA A 176 -9.27 19.51 22.77
CA ALA A 176 -10.58 19.60 23.39
C ALA A 176 -11.58 18.79 22.57
N THR A 177 -12.53 18.15 23.25
CA THR A 177 -13.67 17.49 22.61
C THR A 177 -14.86 18.43 22.70
N VAL A 178 -15.64 18.55 21.62
CA VAL A 178 -16.92 19.26 21.66
C VAL A 178 -17.86 18.50 22.59
N ARG A 179 -18.36 19.17 23.63
CA ARG A 179 -19.28 18.60 24.64
C ARG A 179 -20.40 19.59 24.91
N PHE A 180 -21.60 19.08 25.19
CA PHE A 180 -22.75 19.93 25.54
C PHE A 180 -22.60 20.62 26.90
N ARG A 181 -21.78 20.06 27.81
CA ARG A 181 -21.48 20.66 29.12
C ARG A 181 -19.98 20.54 29.42
N THR A 182 -19.39 21.61 29.92
CA THR A 182 -18.07 21.62 30.55
C THR A 182 -18.21 21.10 31.97
N SER A 183 -17.78 19.86 32.20
CA SER A 183 -17.45 19.36 33.53
C SER A 183 -16.00 19.68 33.83
#